data_AF-A0A379AJC6-F1
#
_entry.id   AF-A0A379AJC6-F1
#
_cell.length_a   1.000
_cell.length_b   1.000
_cell.length_c   1.000
_cell.angle_alpha   90.00
_cell.angle_beta   90.00
_cell.angle_gamma   90.00
#
_symmetry.space_group_name_H-M   'P 1'
#
loop_
_entity.id
_entity.type
_entity.pdbx_description
1 polymer ?
#
loop_
_entity_poly.entity_id
_entity_poly.type
_entity_poly.pdbx_seq_one_letter_code
_entity_poly.pdbx_strand_id
1 'polypeptide(L)' 'MHHYTDQRNDQSRDEIWLVEHPPVFTQGQAGKAEHLLMPGEIPVVQSDRGGQVTYHGPGQQVMYVLNRCETP' A
#
# COMPACT_ATOMS: atom_id res chain seq x y z
N MET A 1 4.58 -4.38 -7.09
CA MET A 1 4.38 -5.03 -5.78
C MET A 1 3.58 -6.32 -5.94
N HIS A 2 2.32 -6.27 -6.42
CA HIS A 2 1.50 -7.48 -6.68
C HIS A 2 2.23 -8.64 -7.38
N HIS A 3 2.82 -8.40 -8.56
CA HIS A 3 3.55 -9.46 -9.28
C HIS A 3 4.64 -10.16 -8.45
N TYR A 4 5.34 -9.39 -7.61
CA TYR A 4 6.37 -9.93 -6.74
C TYR A 4 5.75 -10.73 -5.60
N THR A 5 4.70 -10.22 -4.96
CA THR A 5 4.01 -10.92 -3.86
C THR A 5 3.32 -12.20 -4.33
N ASP A 6 2.75 -12.21 -5.54
CA ASP A 6 2.03 -13.36 -6.11
C ASP A 6 2.94 -14.55 -6.42
N GLN A 7 4.25 -14.31 -6.55
CA GLN A 7 5.26 -15.35 -6.82
C GLN A 7 5.96 -15.86 -5.56
N ARG A 8 5.70 -15.24 -4.40
CA ARG A 8 6.31 -15.67 -3.14
C ARG A 8 5.74 -17.02 -2.69
N ASN A 9 6.61 -17.82 -2.09
CA ASN A 9 6.31 -19.13 -1.52
C ASN A 9 7.07 -19.33 -0.20
N ASP A 10 6.96 -20.52 0.40
CA ASP A 10 7.56 -20.83 1.70
C ASP A 10 9.08 -20.70 1.75
N GLN A 11 9.75 -20.74 0.59
CA GLN A 11 11.21 -20.58 0.45
C GLN A 11 11.63 -19.12 0.21
N SER A 12 10.67 -18.22 0.00
CA SER A 12 10.92 -16.79 -0.20
C SER A 12 11.37 -16.13 1.11
N ARG A 13 12.41 -15.29 1.03
CA ARG A 13 12.91 -14.56 2.20
C ARG A 13 11.99 -13.41 2.56
N ASP A 14 11.90 -13.08 3.84
CA ASP A 14 11.24 -11.86 4.27
C ASP A 14 12.03 -10.63 3.80
N GLU A 15 11.31 -9.59 3.38
CA GLU A 15 11.93 -8.36 2.86
C GLU A 15 11.30 -7.13 3.51
N ILE A 16 12.11 -6.07 3.64
CA ILE A 16 11.65 -4.75 4.05
C ILE A 16 12.03 -3.79 2.93
N TRP A 17 11.03 -3.17 2.31
CA TRP A 17 11.25 -2.17 1.27
C TRP A 17 11.04 -0.79 1.86
N LEU A 18 12.07 0.05 1.76
CA LEU A 18 12.04 1.46 2.15
C LEU A 18 11.97 2.29 0.87
N VAL A 19 10.87 3.02 0.70
CA VAL A 19 10.60 3.79 -0.51
C VAL A 19 9.94 5.13 -0.20
N GLU A 20 9.90 5.99 -1.21
CA GLU A 20 9.05 7.18 -1.26
C GLU A 20 8.17 7.11 -2.50
N HIS A 21 6.99 7.71 -2.44
CA HIS A 21 6.06 7.79 -3.58
C HIS A 21 5.93 9.22 -4.09
N PRO A 22 5.70 9.42 -5.39
CA PRO A 22 5.05 10.63 -5.87
C PRO A 22 3.71 10.87 -5.13
N PRO A 23 3.18 12.10 -5.12
CA PRO A 23 1.89 12.39 -4.51
C PRO A 23 0.81 11.39 -4.97
N VAL A 24 0.21 10.67 -4.02
CA VAL A 24 -0.82 9.67 -4.30
C VAL A 24 -1.75 9.49 -3.10
N PHE A 25 -3.04 9.42 -3.37
CA PHE A 25 -4.02 8.91 -2.41
C PHE A 25 -4.21 7.42 -2.62
N THR A 26 -4.18 6.64 -1.54
CA THR A 26 -4.57 5.24 -1.58
C THR A 26 -5.83 5.02 -0.76
N GLN A 27 -6.75 4.21 -1.28
CA GLN A 27 -7.97 3.80 -0.58
C GLN A 27 -7.85 2.32 -0.21
N GLY A 28 -7.86 2.00 1.09
CA GLY A 28 -7.86 0.62 1.58
C GLY A 28 -9.26 0.00 1.57
N GLN A 29 -9.35 -1.28 1.93
CA GLN A 29 -10.59 -2.09 1.88
C GLN A 29 -11.75 -1.54 2.72
N ALA A 30 -11.47 -0.79 3.79
CA ALA A 30 -12.50 -0.17 4.61
C ALA A 30 -12.87 1.26 4.15
N GLY A 31 -12.22 1.75 3.09
CA GLY A 31 -12.48 3.07 2.52
C GLY A 31 -13.77 3.06 1.70
N LYS A 32 -14.61 4.07 1.92
CA LYS A 32 -15.74 4.39 1.03
C LYS A 32 -15.31 5.49 0.07
N ALA A 33 -15.79 5.44 -1.18
CA ALA A 33 -15.50 6.47 -2.18
C ALA A 33 -15.90 7.88 -1.70
N GLU A 34 -16.92 7.95 -0.85
CA GLU A 34 -17.46 9.17 -0.23
C GLU A 34 -16.47 9.88 0.72
N HIS A 35 -15.46 9.18 1.24
CA HIS A 35 -14.47 9.75 2.17
C HIS A 35 -13.34 10.49 1.43
N LEU A 36 -13.33 10.46 0.10
CA LEU A 36 -12.34 11.12 -0.71
C LEU A 36 -12.79 12.56 -1.04
N LEU A 37 -12.44 13.50 -0.18
CA LEU A 37 -12.80 14.91 -0.37
C LEU A 37 -11.82 15.57 -1.35
N MET A 38 -12.22 15.71 -2.60
CA MET A 38 -11.59 16.57 -3.62
C MET A 38 -10.07 16.32 -3.83
N PRO A 39 -9.68 15.21 -4.46
CA PRO A 39 -8.25 14.87 -4.66
C PRO A 39 -7.49 15.81 -5.61
N GLY A 40 -8.18 16.73 -6.30
CA GLY A 40 -7.58 17.57 -7.32
C GLY A 40 -6.99 16.73 -8.46
N GLU A 41 -5.73 16.96 -8.78
CA GLU A 41 -4.98 16.21 -9.82
C GLU A 41 -4.20 15.01 -9.27
N ILE A 42 -4.22 14.79 -7.95
CA ILE A 42 -3.46 13.70 -7.31
C ILE A 42 -4.17 12.37 -7.60
N PRO A 43 -3.46 11.34 -8.11
CA PRO A 43 -4.05 10.06 -8.42
C PRO A 43 -4.58 9.36 -7.17
N VAL A 44 -5.70 8.66 -7.35
CA VAL A 44 -6.35 7.86 -6.32
C VAL A 44 -6.28 6.40 -6.73
N VAL A 45 -5.60 5.59 -5.94
CA VAL A 45 -5.34 4.18 -6.24
C VAL A 45 -6.04 3.29 -5.20
N GLN A 46 -6.79 2.30 -5.66
CA GLN A 46 -7.37 1.29 -4.78
C GLN A 46 -6.27 0.33 -4.32
N SER A 47 -6.26 -0.01 -3.04
CA SER A 47 -5.34 -0.95 -2.43
C SER A 47 -6.10 -1.98 -1.60
N ASP A 48 -5.55 -3.19 -1.56
CA ASP A 48 -5.98 -4.30 -0.72
C ASP A 48 -5.59 -4.16 0.75
N ARG A 49 -4.85 -3.11 1.13
CA ARG A 49 -4.53 -2.85 2.54
C ARG A 49 -5.78 -2.59 3.38
N GLY A 50 -5.69 -2.88 4.67
CA GLY A 50 -6.68 -2.43 5.65
C GLY A 50 -6.75 -0.90 5.77
N GLY A 51 -7.80 -0.43 6.45
CA GLY A 51 -8.02 1.00 6.72
C GLY A 51 -8.75 1.76 5.61
N GLN A 52 -8.92 3.07 5.81
CA GLN A 52 -9.64 3.95 4.88
C GLN A 52 -8.67 4.60 3.86
N VAL A 53 -8.85 5.88 3.57
CA VAL A 53 -7.99 6.68 2.68
C VAL A 53 -6.74 7.16 3.41
N THR A 54 -5.61 7.21 2.72
CA THR A 54 -4.40 7.91 3.19
C THR A 54 -3.64 8.56 2.02
N TYR A 55 -2.72 9.47 2.34
CA TYR A 55 -1.87 10.18 1.40
C TYR A 55 -0.39 9.77 1.56
N HIS A 56 0.30 9.62 0.44
CA HIS A 56 1.75 9.48 0.37
C HIS A 56 2.34 10.51 -0.58
N GLY A 57 3.58 10.96 -0.31
CA GLY A 57 4.27 11.92 -1.15
C GLY A 57 5.73 12.12 -0.75
N PRO A 58 6.47 12.99 -1.47
CA PRO A 58 7.88 13.25 -1.21
C PRO A 58 8.15 13.70 0.23
N GLY A 59 9.22 13.18 0.83
CA GLY A 59 9.60 13.41 2.24
C GLY A 59 8.91 12.48 3.23
N GLN A 60 8.00 11.60 2.79
CA GLN A 60 7.39 10.58 3.64
C GLN A 60 8.06 9.22 3.37
N GLN A 61 8.84 8.73 4.33
CA GLN A 61 9.39 7.37 4.28
C GLN A 61 8.26 6.35 4.44
N VAL A 62 8.05 5.52 3.42
CA VAL A 62 7.12 4.38 3.46
C VAL A 62 7.93 3.10 3.63
N MET A 63 7.42 2.21 4.47
CA MET A 63 8.00 0.89 4.71
C MET A 63 6.98 -0.19 4.35
N TYR A 64 7.33 -1.04 3.40
CA TYR A 64 6.58 -2.27 3.13
C TYR A 64 7.30 -3.45 3.77
N VAL A 65 6.67 -4.05 4.78
CA VAL A 65 7.16 -5.28 5.41
C VAL A 65 6.51 -6.45 4.68
N LEU A 66 7.32 -7.23 3.98
CA LEU A 66 6.90 -8.40 3.24
C LEU A 66 7.39 -9.64 3.99
N ASN A 67 6.64 -10.03 5.01
CA ASN A 67 6.93 -11.22 5.81
C ASN A 67 5.98 -12.36 5.46
N ARG A 68 6.44 -13.59 5.70
CA ARG A 68 5.55 -14.76 5.74
C ARG A 68 4.54 -14.57 6.88
N CYS A 69 3.27 -14.83 6.58
CA CYS A 69 2.21 -14.86 7.57
C CYS A 69 2.00 -16.34 7.92
N GLU A 70 2.49 -16.76 9.09
CA GLU A 70 2.16 -18.06 9.62
C GLU A 70 0.70 -18.02 10.09
N THR A 71 -0.19 -18.69 9.36
CA THR A 71 -1.52 -18.99 9.91
C THR A 71 -1.35 -20.03 11.02
N PRO A 72 -1.91 -19.81 12.22
CA PRO A 72 -1.88 -20.79 13.29
C PRO A 72 -2.56 -22.11 12.91
#